data_AF-A0A7G6E815-F1
#
_entry.id   AF-A0A7G6E815-F1
#
_cell.length_a   1.000
_cell.length_b   1.000
_cell.length_c   1.000
_cell.angle_alpha   90.00
_cell.angle_beta   90.00
_cell.angle_gamma   90.00
#
_symmetry.space_group_name_H-M   'P 1'
#
loop_
_entity.id
_entity.type
_entity.pdbx_description
1 polymer ?
#
loop_
_entity_poly.entity_id
_entity_poly.type
_entity_poly.pdbx_seq_one_letter_code
_entity_poly.pdbx_strand_id
1 'polypeptide(L)'
;MSIFVPLGGDLAGNLVAGLIGNNIVDAFAVADANSQTGKLLRHLIGPAFDEFKSLADMNAVAASATAMNAVVASATAMNAVVASATAMNAVVASATAMNAVAASATAMNAVAASATAMNAVAASATARNAIRNSSTAFNIVAGSNMAIGKFVAGEAGLNPADYADMNAVAASATAMNAVAASATAMNAVAASATAMNAVAASATAMNIALKSSTARNAMAASATARSAIISKLSTLNDTTKFSKTTTHVEYAGNGTNTYTAPANSLLNITQFYAYDVAAGDAGAAGTVTITAVNGNYQIMNRSDINASYSTTTTLNLNDISIGDFTVYRNLSGTYPGDVRHKVSFTIYTAI
;
A
#
# COMPACT_ATOMS: atom_id res chain seq x y z
N MET A 1 -26.71 -67.93 10.98
CA MET A 1 -25.64 -67.62 11.94
C MET A 1 -25.66 -66.11 12.14
N SER A 2 -26.17 -65.65 13.28
CA SER A 2 -26.41 -64.23 13.52
C SER A 2 -25.16 -63.59 14.12
N ILE A 3 -24.48 -62.73 13.37
CA ILE A 3 -23.42 -61.87 13.93
C ILE A 3 -24.10 -60.74 14.69
N PHE A 4 -23.82 -60.65 15.99
CA PHE A 4 -24.20 -59.52 16.82
C PHE A 4 -23.24 -58.37 16.55
N VAL A 5 -23.76 -57.19 16.20
CA VAL A 5 -22.97 -55.96 16.09
C VAL A 5 -23.23 -55.09 17.34
N PRO A 6 -22.19 -54.57 18.02
CA PRO A 6 -22.38 -53.63 19.12
C PRO A 6 -23.02 -52.32 18.65
N LEU A 7 -24.04 -51.87 19.37
CA LEU A 7 -24.65 -50.55 19.17
C LEU A 7 -23.69 -49.46 19.69
N GLY A 8 -23.12 -48.63 18.81
CA GLY A 8 -22.34 -47.46 19.24
C GLY A 8 -21.36 -46.85 18.23
N GLY A 9 -21.00 -47.54 17.15
CA GLY A 9 -20.10 -47.02 16.12
C GLY A 9 -20.56 -47.37 14.71
N ASP A 10 -20.10 -46.59 13.72
CA ASP A 10 -20.46 -46.80 12.31
C ASP A 10 -20.14 -48.24 11.85
N LEU A 11 -21.14 -48.88 11.25
CA LEU A 11 -21.05 -50.24 10.73
C LEU A 11 -20.04 -50.32 9.59
N ALA A 12 -19.93 -49.30 8.73
CA ALA A 12 -18.98 -49.28 7.63
C ALA A 12 -17.54 -49.19 8.16
N GLY A 13 -17.22 -48.21 9.01
CA GLY A 13 -15.91 -48.06 9.65
C GLY A 13 -15.46 -49.30 10.41
N ASN A 14 -16.33 -49.92 11.21
CA ASN A 14 -16.00 -51.15 11.95
C ASN A 14 -15.80 -52.37 11.03
N LEU A 15 -16.60 -52.52 9.97
CA LEU A 15 -16.46 -53.64 9.02
C LEU A 15 -15.19 -53.50 8.17
N VAL A 16 -14.84 -52.27 7.77
CA VAL A 16 -13.60 -51.95 7.05
C VAL A 16 -12.38 -52.21 7.94
N ALA A 17 -12.37 -51.73 9.19
CA ALA A 17 -11.28 -52.00 10.13
C ALA A 17 -11.08 -53.50 10.39
N GLY A 18 -12.18 -54.27 10.52
CA GLY A 18 -12.13 -55.72 10.69
C GLY A 18 -11.57 -56.48 9.47
N LEU A 19 -11.75 -55.96 8.26
CA LEU A 19 -11.25 -56.57 7.02
C LEU A 19 -9.76 -56.25 6.76
N ILE A 20 -9.28 -55.09 7.22
CA ILE A 20 -7.87 -54.64 7.08
C ILE A 20 -6.92 -55.42 8.00
N GLY A 21 -7.41 -55.96 9.12
CA GLY A 21 -6.61 -56.34 10.29
C GLY A 21 -5.65 -57.55 10.18
N ASN A 22 -5.30 -58.07 9.00
CA ASN A 22 -4.40 -59.24 8.89
C ASN A 22 -3.47 -59.32 7.67
N ASN A 23 -3.52 -58.38 6.71
CA ASN A 23 -2.44 -58.15 5.73
C ASN A 23 -2.73 -56.89 4.90
N ILE A 24 -1.69 -56.30 4.30
CA ILE A 24 -1.83 -55.13 3.41
C ILE A 24 -2.37 -55.59 2.05
N VAL A 25 -3.67 -55.84 1.98
CA VAL A 25 -4.38 -56.03 0.71
C VAL A 25 -5.05 -54.71 0.36
N ASP A 26 -4.78 -54.18 -0.83
CA ASP A 26 -5.43 -52.96 -1.32
C ASP A 26 -6.96 -53.18 -1.39
N ALA A 27 -7.69 -52.39 -0.61
CA ALA A 27 -9.15 -52.45 -0.54
C ALA A 27 -9.80 -52.12 -1.88
N PHE A 28 -9.14 -51.30 -2.73
CA PHE A 28 -9.62 -51.03 -4.08
C PHE A 28 -9.46 -52.27 -4.97
N ALA A 29 -8.29 -52.92 -4.99
CA ALA A 29 -8.09 -54.19 -5.72
C ALA A 29 -9.01 -55.33 -5.24
N VAL A 30 -9.29 -55.45 -3.92
CA VAL A 30 -10.24 -56.45 -3.37
C VAL A 30 -11.66 -56.18 -3.85
N ALA A 31 -12.04 -54.92 -3.93
CA ALA A 31 -13.34 -54.50 -4.43
C ALA A 31 -13.45 -54.65 -5.94
N ASP A 32 -12.45 -54.23 -6.73
CA ASP A 32 -12.43 -54.36 -8.19
C ASP A 32 -12.58 -55.82 -8.63
N ALA A 33 -11.90 -56.74 -7.94
CA ALA A 33 -12.05 -58.18 -8.14
C ALA A 33 -13.52 -58.66 -8.10
N ASN A 34 -13.88 -59.61 -8.97
CA ASN A 34 -15.24 -60.18 -9.08
C ASN A 34 -15.61 -61.14 -7.91
N SER A 35 -14.96 -60.99 -6.76
CA SER A 35 -15.15 -61.79 -5.56
C SER A 35 -16.50 -61.47 -4.88
N GLN A 36 -16.99 -62.39 -4.04
CA GLN A 36 -18.18 -62.11 -3.21
C GLN A 36 -17.92 -60.92 -2.27
N THR A 37 -16.72 -60.81 -1.71
CA THR A 37 -16.29 -59.69 -0.87
C THR A 37 -16.37 -58.36 -1.63
N GLY A 38 -15.80 -58.29 -2.85
CA GLY A 38 -15.82 -57.07 -3.65
C GLY A 38 -17.19 -56.71 -4.23
N LYS A 39 -18.10 -57.67 -4.36
CA LYS A 39 -19.53 -57.42 -4.62
C LYS A 39 -20.23 -56.83 -3.40
N LEU A 40 -19.96 -57.36 -2.20
CA LEU A 40 -20.54 -56.85 -0.96
C LEU A 40 -20.03 -55.45 -0.62
N LEU A 41 -18.75 -55.14 -0.84
CA LEU A 41 -18.21 -53.78 -0.70
C LEU A 41 -18.91 -52.81 -1.67
N ARG A 42 -18.93 -53.10 -2.98
CA ARG A 42 -19.63 -52.25 -3.97
C ARG A 42 -21.14 -52.13 -3.72
N HIS A 43 -21.79 -53.13 -3.12
CA HIS A 43 -23.20 -53.03 -2.75
C HIS A 43 -23.42 -52.17 -1.50
N LEU A 44 -22.55 -52.27 -0.49
CA LEU A 44 -22.70 -51.57 0.80
C LEU A 44 -22.27 -50.10 0.74
N ILE A 45 -21.24 -49.77 -0.05
CA ILE A 45 -20.64 -48.42 -0.10
C ILE A 45 -20.43 -47.87 -1.52
N GLY A 46 -20.90 -48.55 -2.57
CA GLY A 46 -20.59 -48.28 -3.99
C GLY A 46 -20.37 -46.81 -4.40
N PRO A 47 -21.37 -45.92 -4.28
CA PRO A 47 -21.23 -44.52 -4.69
C PRO A 47 -20.09 -43.78 -3.98
N ALA A 48 -19.90 -44.02 -2.67
CA ALA A 48 -18.80 -43.44 -1.90
C ALA A 48 -17.47 -44.14 -2.18
N PHE A 49 -17.49 -45.46 -2.45
CA PHE A 49 -16.29 -46.22 -2.82
C PHE A 49 -15.70 -45.75 -4.15
N ASP A 50 -16.53 -45.51 -5.16
CA ASP A 50 -16.09 -45.00 -6.46
C ASP A 50 -15.56 -43.55 -6.33
N GLU A 51 -16.15 -42.72 -5.46
CA GLU A 51 -15.66 -41.38 -5.12
C GLU A 51 -14.30 -41.43 -4.39
N PHE A 52 -14.15 -42.28 -3.37
CA PHE A 52 -12.88 -42.48 -2.66
C PHE A 52 -11.78 -43.05 -3.56
N LYS A 53 -12.12 -43.97 -4.48
CA LYS A 53 -11.19 -44.52 -5.48
C LYS A 53 -10.74 -43.43 -6.44
N SER A 54 -11.68 -42.64 -6.98
CA SER A 54 -11.37 -41.51 -7.87
C SER A 54 -10.48 -40.47 -7.19
N LEU A 55 -10.69 -40.18 -5.90
CA LEU A 55 -9.83 -39.30 -5.12
C LEU A 55 -8.42 -39.89 -4.90
N ALA A 56 -8.30 -41.19 -4.64
CA ALA A 56 -7.02 -41.88 -4.54
C ALA A 56 -6.24 -41.83 -5.86
N ASP A 57 -6.89 -42.12 -6.98
CA ASP A 57 -6.31 -42.07 -8.33
C ASP A 57 -5.86 -40.64 -8.70
N MET A 58 -6.67 -39.61 -8.41
CA MET A 58 -6.28 -38.20 -8.60
C MET A 58 -5.06 -37.79 -7.75
N ASN A 59 -4.99 -38.24 -6.50
CA ASN A 59 -3.84 -37.99 -5.63
C ASN A 59 -2.58 -38.71 -6.15
N ALA A 60 -2.70 -39.94 -6.68
CA ALA A 60 -1.58 -40.67 -7.28
C ALA A 60 -1.06 -39.97 -8.56
N VAL A 61 -1.94 -39.45 -9.41
CA VAL A 61 -1.57 -38.63 -10.58
C VAL A 61 -0.87 -37.33 -10.13
N ALA A 62 -1.40 -36.63 -9.12
CA ALA A 62 -0.80 -35.40 -8.61
C ALA A 62 0.56 -35.63 -7.90
N ALA A 63 0.82 -36.83 -7.36
CA ALA A 63 2.13 -37.20 -6.82
C ALA A 63 3.14 -37.57 -7.92
N SER A 64 2.68 -38.07 -9.07
CA SER A 64 3.52 -38.56 -10.16
C SER A 64 3.96 -37.44 -11.11
N ALA A 65 5.25 -37.06 -11.03
CA ALA A 65 5.83 -36.05 -11.94
C ALA A 65 5.64 -36.40 -13.42
N THR A 66 5.79 -37.67 -13.81
CA THR A 66 5.60 -38.12 -15.20
C THR A 66 4.15 -37.97 -15.65
N ALA A 67 3.18 -38.35 -14.81
CA ALA A 67 1.76 -38.22 -15.15
C ALA A 67 1.35 -36.74 -15.22
N MET A 68 1.75 -35.93 -14.23
CA MET A 68 1.41 -34.51 -14.22
C MET A 68 2.08 -33.75 -15.37
N ASN A 69 3.31 -34.09 -15.77
CA ASN A 69 3.95 -33.52 -16.96
C ASN A 69 3.13 -33.76 -18.25
N ALA A 70 2.50 -34.92 -18.40
CA ALA A 70 1.59 -35.19 -19.51
C ALA A 70 0.28 -34.38 -19.41
N VAL A 71 -0.26 -34.18 -18.20
CA VAL A 71 -1.45 -33.35 -17.96
C VAL A 71 -1.20 -31.87 -18.27
N VAL A 72 -0.11 -31.28 -17.77
CA VAL A 72 0.18 -29.83 -17.96
C VAL A 72 0.65 -29.47 -19.38
N ALA A 73 1.01 -30.47 -20.20
CA ALA A 73 1.25 -30.33 -21.63
C ALA A 73 -0.04 -30.40 -22.47
N SER A 74 -1.10 -31.02 -21.94
CA SER A 74 -2.39 -31.21 -22.63
C SER A 74 -3.41 -30.17 -22.19
N ALA A 75 -3.69 -29.19 -23.05
CA ALA A 75 -4.69 -28.15 -22.79
C ALA A 75 -6.07 -28.76 -22.46
N THR A 76 -6.48 -29.83 -23.13
CA THR A 76 -7.74 -30.53 -22.86
C THR A 76 -7.76 -31.17 -21.47
N ALA A 77 -6.67 -31.83 -21.06
CA ALA A 77 -6.58 -32.44 -19.73
C ALA A 77 -6.56 -31.37 -18.63
N MET A 78 -5.77 -30.31 -18.80
CA MET A 78 -5.71 -29.23 -17.83
C MET A 78 -7.04 -28.46 -17.73
N ASN A 79 -7.76 -28.26 -18.85
CA ASN A 79 -9.11 -27.67 -18.83
C ASN A 79 -10.11 -28.51 -17.99
N ALA A 80 -10.02 -29.84 -18.03
CA ALA A 80 -10.82 -30.70 -17.17
C ALA A 80 -10.41 -30.58 -15.69
N VAL A 81 -9.10 -30.48 -15.40
CA VAL A 81 -8.59 -30.29 -14.03
C VAL A 81 -9.03 -28.95 -13.44
N VAL A 82 -8.91 -27.83 -14.17
CA VAL A 82 -9.29 -26.49 -13.64
C VAL A 82 -10.80 -26.25 -13.55
N ALA A 83 -11.61 -27.12 -14.15
CA ALA A 83 -13.06 -27.17 -13.99
C ALA A 83 -13.49 -28.03 -12.78
N SER A 84 -12.70 -29.03 -12.39
CA SER A 84 -12.98 -29.93 -11.27
C SER A 84 -12.35 -29.43 -9.98
N ALA A 85 -13.18 -28.99 -9.02
CA ALA A 85 -12.71 -28.58 -7.69
C ALA A 85 -11.93 -29.70 -6.98
N THR A 86 -12.37 -30.95 -7.09
CA THR A 86 -11.69 -32.11 -6.47
C THR A 86 -10.31 -32.38 -7.09
N ALA A 87 -10.21 -32.34 -8.43
CA ALA A 87 -8.93 -32.52 -9.13
C ALA A 87 -7.96 -31.37 -8.83
N MET A 88 -8.45 -30.13 -8.84
CA MET A 88 -7.61 -28.98 -8.52
C MET A 88 -7.18 -28.99 -7.05
N ASN A 89 -8.02 -29.45 -6.11
CA ASN A 89 -7.65 -29.62 -4.70
C ASN A 89 -6.48 -30.61 -4.53
N ALA A 90 -6.51 -31.76 -5.22
CA ALA A 90 -5.39 -32.72 -5.24
C ALA A 90 -4.11 -32.09 -5.83
N VAL A 91 -4.23 -31.31 -6.91
CA VAL A 91 -3.12 -30.58 -7.52
C VAL A 91 -2.52 -29.54 -6.58
N VAL A 92 -3.32 -28.66 -5.96
CA VAL A 92 -2.80 -27.59 -5.08
C VAL A 92 -2.26 -28.09 -3.73
N ALA A 93 -2.59 -29.32 -3.33
CA ALA A 93 -1.99 -29.99 -2.19
C ALA A 93 -0.59 -30.56 -2.54
N SER A 94 -0.39 -31.03 -3.77
CA SER A 94 0.88 -31.59 -4.23
C SER A 94 1.88 -30.52 -4.66
N ALA A 95 3.01 -30.42 -3.95
CA ALA A 95 4.13 -29.58 -4.38
C ALA A 95 4.70 -30.02 -5.75
N THR A 96 4.73 -31.33 -6.02
CA THR A 96 5.16 -31.89 -7.32
C THR A 96 4.25 -31.39 -8.45
N ALA A 97 2.93 -31.46 -8.26
CA ALA A 97 1.98 -31.03 -9.28
C ALA A 97 2.00 -29.52 -9.47
N MET A 98 2.00 -28.73 -8.39
CA MET A 98 2.06 -27.27 -8.49
C MET A 98 3.35 -26.76 -9.13
N ASN A 99 4.49 -27.42 -8.92
CA ASN A 99 5.73 -27.07 -9.61
C ASN A 99 5.64 -27.36 -11.12
N ALA A 100 5.06 -28.50 -11.52
CA ALA A 100 4.82 -28.81 -12.95
C ALA A 100 3.82 -27.84 -13.61
N VAL A 101 2.74 -27.49 -12.90
CA VAL A 101 1.75 -26.49 -13.34
C VAL A 101 2.42 -25.12 -13.48
N ALA A 102 3.15 -24.64 -12.46
CA ALA A 102 3.80 -23.34 -12.47
C ALA A 102 4.93 -23.22 -13.50
N ALA A 103 5.51 -24.33 -13.97
CA ALA A 103 6.45 -24.35 -15.08
C ALA A 103 5.77 -24.28 -16.46
N SER A 104 4.53 -24.75 -16.59
CA SER A 104 3.77 -24.75 -17.86
C SER A 104 2.95 -23.47 -18.02
N ALA A 105 3.35 -22.62 -18.98
CA ALA A 105 2.58 -21.44 -19.36
C ALA A 105 1.14 -21.81 -19.82
N THR A 106 0.99 -22.92 -20.55
CA THR A 106 -0.33 -23.43 -20.98
C THR A 106 -1.21 -23.76 -19.78
N ALA A 107 -0.66 -24.44 -18.76
CA ALA A 107 -1.43 -24.80 -17.58
C ALA A 107 -1.74 -23.59 -16.69
N MET A 108 -0.78 -22.68 -16.47
CA MET A 108 -1.01 -21.45 -15.72
C MET A 108 -2.03 -20.52 -16.38
N ASN A 109 -2.09 -20.45 -17.72
CA ASN A 109 -3.13 -19.70 -18.42
C ASN A 109 -4.53 -20.30 -18.16
N ALA A 110 -4.68 -21.63 -18.22
CA ALA A 110 -5.94 -22.31 -17.90
C ALA A 110 -6.35 -22.10 -16.43
N VAL A 111 -5.39 -22.15 -15.50
CA VAL A 111 -5.61 -21.88 -14.07
C VAL A 111 -6.04 -20.43 -13.85
N ALA A 112 -5.30 -19.45 -14.39
CA ALA A 112 -5.59 -18.02 -14.20
C ALA A 112 -6.89 -17.54 -14.88
N ALA A 113 -7.43 -18.32 -15.82
CA ALA A 113 -8.74 -18.13 -16.43
C ALA A 113 -9.90 -18.78 -15.65
N SER A 114 -9.63 -19.73 -14.74
CA SER A 114 -10.66 -20.40 -13.93
C SER A 114 -10.76 -19.77 -12.53
N ALA A 115 -11.91 -19.16 -12.23
CA ALA A 115 -12.19 -18.63 -10.89
C ALA A 115 -12.16 -19.74 -9.82
N THR A 116 -12.64 -20.95 -10.15
CA THR A 116 -12.61 -22.13 -9.27
C THR A 116 -11.18 -22.56 -8.96
N ALA A 117 -10.33 -22.64 -9.99
CA ALA A 117 -8.93 -23.01 -9.80
C ALA A 117 -8.15 -21.93 -9.05
N MET A 118 -8.36 -20.65 -9.37
CA MET A 118 -7.74 -19.54 -8.64
C MET A 118 -8.19 -19.45 -7.19
N ASN A 119 -9.41 -19.84 -6.83
CA ASN A 119 -9.83 -19.95 -5.42
C ASN A 119 -8.98 -21.01 -4.68
N ALA A 120 -8.84 -22.21 -5.23
CA ALA A 120 -8.05 -23.29 -4.62
C ALA A 120 -6.55 -22.96 -4.55
N VAL A 121 -6.00 -22.40 -5.64
CA VAL A 121 -4.60 -21.95 -5.75
C VAL A 121 -4.30 -20.82 -4.77
N ALA A 122 -5.17 -19.83 -4.67
CA ALA A 122 -4.98 -18.73 -3.73
C ALA A 122 -5.22 -19.17 -2.27
N ALA A 123 -6.00 -20.21 -1.99
CA ALA A 123 -6.12 -20.76 -0.64
C ALA A 123 -4.86 -21.55 -0.22
N SER A 124 -4.29 -22.36 -1.13
CA SER A 124 -3.12 -23.21 -0.84
C SER A 124 -1.80 -22.44 -0.75
N ALA A 125 -1.17 -22.47 0.43
CA ALA A 125 0.18 -21.93 0.62
C ALA A 125 1.23 -22.63 -0.27
N THR A 126 1.06 -23.93 -0.55
CA THR A 126 1.91 -24.70 -1.47
C THR A 126 1.83 -24.15 -2.89
N ALA A 127 0.62 -23.88 -3.37
CA ALA A 127 0.41 -23.31 -4.71
C ALA A 127 0.93 -21.87 -4.81
N ARG A 128 0.70 -21.03 -3.79
CA ARG A 128 1.24 -19.66 -3.77
C ARG A 128 2.77 -19.62 -3.73
N ASN A 129 3.41 -20.55 -3.01
CA ASN A 129 4.87 -20.72 -3.04
C ASN A 129 5.38 -21.11 -4.44
N ALA A 130 4.75 -22.10 -5.10
CA ALA A 130 5.15 -22.51 -6.45
C ALA A 130 5.03 -21.36 -7.47
N ILE A 131 3.98 -20.54 -7.36
CA ILE A 131 3.78 -19.36 -8.22
C ILE A 131 4.82 -18.28 -7.95
N ARG A 132 5.14 -17.95 -6.69
CA ARG A 132 6.24 -17.01 -6.35
C ARG A 132 7.58 -17.43 -6.94
N ASN A 133 7.86 -18.73 -6.94
CA ASN A 133 9.13 -19.28 -7.40
C ASN A 133 9.22 -19.46 -8.94
N SER A 134 8.13 -19.20 -9.68
CA SER A 134 8.10 -19.23 -11.14
C SER A 134 7.72 -17.87 -11.71
N SER A 135 8.67 -17.19 -12.34
CA SER A 135 8.42 -15.91 -13.03
C SER A 135 7.36 -16.04 -14.12
N THR A 136 7.30 -17.19 -14.83
CA THR A 136 6.26 -17.51 -15.80
C THR A 136 4.87 -17.54 -15.16
N ALA A 137 4.72 -18.25 -14.03
CA ALA A 137 3.44 -18.35 -13.32
C ALA A 137 3.02 -17.01 -12.72
N PHE A 138 3.95 -16.30 -12.07
CA PHE A 138 3.68 -15.00 -11.47
C PHE A 138 3.27 -13.96 -12.52
N ASN A 139 3.95 -13.89 -13.67
CA ASN A 139 3.59 -12.97 -14.75
C ASN A 139 2.20 -13.25 -15.34
N ILE A 140 1.81 -14.53 -15.49
CA ILE A 140 0.48 -14.92 -15.96
C ILE A 140 -0.61 -14.52 -14.93
N VAL A 141 -0.37 -14.76 -13.65
CA VAL A 141 -1.29 -14.36 -12.58
C VAL A 141 -1.41 -12.83 -12.49
N ALA A 142 -0.28 -12.11 -12.50
CA ALA A 142 -0.22 -10.65 -12.47
C ALA A 142 -0.88 -9.98 -13.70
N GLY A 143 -0.86 -10.64 -14.87
CA GLY A 143 -1.53 -10.19 -16.08
C GLY A 143 -3.06 -10.33 -16.07
N SER A 144 -3.64 -11.07 -15.12
CA SER A 144 -5.09 -11.29 -14.99
C SER A 144 -5.64 -10.61 -13.73
N ASN A 145 -6.46 -9.58 -13.90
CA ASN A 145 -7.07 -8.82 -12.80
C ASN A 145 -7.84 -9.71 -11.80
N MET A 146 -8.50 -10.77 -12.28
CA MET A 146 -9.14 -11.80 -11.45
C MET A 146 -8.10 -12.61 -10.67
N ALA A 147 -7.09 -13.15 -11.37
CA ALA A 147 -6.12 -14.05 -10.77
C ALA A 147 -5.25 -13.33 -9.73
N ILE A 148 -4.73 -12.13 -10.04
CA ILE A 148 -3.92 -11.37 -9.08
C ILE A 148 -4.74 -10.93 -7.87
N GLY A 149 -5.99 -10.49 -8.05
CA GLY A 149 -6.89 -10.13 -6.95
C GLY A 149 -7.12 -11.29 -5.97
N LYS A 150 -7.45 -12.48 -6.51
CA LYS A 150 -7.58 -13.69 -5.70
C LYS A 150 -6.27 -14.09 -5.04
N PHE A 151 -5.15 -14.04 -5.77
CA PHE A 151 -3.83 -14.37 -5.25
C PHE A 151 -3.42 -13.47 -4.07
N VAL A 152 -3.58 -12.14 -4.17
CA VAL A 152 -3.22 -11.22 -3.07
C VAL A 152 -4.18 -11.30 -1.88
N ALA A 153 -5.46 -11.64 -2.10
CA ALA A 153 -6.37 -11.95 -1.00
C ALA A 153 -5.89 -13.17 -0.21
N GLY A 154 -5.49 -14.24 -0.90
CA GLY A 154 -4.92 -15.44 -0.28
C GLY A 154 -3.58 -15.22 0.43
N GLU A 155 -2.74 -14.31 -0.08
CA GLU A 155 -1.51 -13.86 0.60
C GLU A 155 -1.80 -13.05 1.87
N ALA A 156 -2.86 -12.23 1.86
CA ALA A 156 -3.31 -11.48 3.02
C ALA A 156 -4.04 -12.35 4.08
N GLY A 157 -4.14 -13.67 3.87
CA GLY A 157 -4.87 -14.59 4.75
C GLY A 157 -6.39 -14.46 4.67
N LEU A 158 -6.91 -13.79 3.62
CA LEU A 158 -8.33 -13.62 3.36
C LEU A 158 -8.84 -14.76 2.48
N ASN A 159 -10.12 -15.09 2.58
CA ASN A 159 -10.77 -16.10 1.73
C ASN A 159 -10.83 -15.59 0.27
N PRO A 160 -10.14 -16.23 -0.70
CA PRO A 160 -10.11 -15.74 -2.08
C PRO A 160 -11.44 -15.84 -2.81
N ALA A 161 -12.40 -16.64 -2.33
CA ALA A 161 -13.73 -16.74 -2.92
C ALA A 161 -14.50 -15.43 -2.84
N ASP A 162 -14.33 -14.67 -1.75
CA ASP A 162 -15.03 -13.40 -1.49
C ASP A 162 -14.54 -12.23 -2.37
N TYR A 163 -13.39 -12.42 -3.03
CA TYR A 163 -12.74 -11.42 -3.87
C TYR A 163 -12.83 -11.83 -5.33
N ALA A 164 -13.69 -11.16 -6.11
CA ALA A 164 -13.82 -11.43 -7.54
C ALA A 164 -12.52 -11.11 -8.31
N ASP A 165 -11.91 -9.97 -8.02
CA ASP A 165 -10.74 -9.41 -8.69
C ASP A 165 -10.01 -8.37 -7.81
N MET A 166 -9.02 -7.66 -8.35
CA MET A 166 -8.33 -6.59 -7.60
C MET A 166 -9.23 -5.38 -7.30
N ASN A 167 -10.32 -5.13 -8.04
CA ASN A 167 -11.27 -4.07 -7.71
C ASN A 167 -12.04 -4.41 -6.42
N ALA A 168 -12.43 -5.68 -6.25
CA ALA A 168 -13.01 -6.18 -5.00
C ALA A 168 -12.03 -6.06 -3.81
N VAL A 169 -10.73 -6.28 -4.04
CA VAL A 169 -9.69 -6.06 -3.01
C VAL A 169 -9.59 -4.58 -2.66
N ALA A 170 -9.54 -3.68 -3.64
CA ALA A 170 -9.45 -2.24 -3.44
C ALA A 170 -10.72 -1.64 -2.77
N ALA A 171 -11.88 -2.26 -2.96
CA ALA A 171 -13.13 -1.88 -2.30
C ALA A 171 -13.26 -2.41 -0.85
N SER A 172 -12.44 -3.40 -0.46
CA SER A 172 -12.52 -4.01 0.87
C SER A 172 -11.78 -3.18 1.92
N ALA A 173 -12.54 -2.65 2.88
CA ALA A 173 -11.98 -1.92 4.02
C ALA A 173 -10.97 -2.78 4.80
N THR A 174 -11.21 -4.09 4.95
CA THR A 174 -10.28 -5.01 5.64
C THR A 174 -8.94 -5.10 4.91
N ALA A 175 -8.95 -5.29 3.59
CA ALA A 175 -7.73 -5.38 2.80
C ALA A 175 -6.98 -4.04 2.76
N MET A 176 -7.70 -2.92 2.53
CA MET A 176 -7.09 -1.59 2.47
C MET A 176 -6.57 -1.10 3.83
N ASN A 177 -7.19 -1.50 4.95
CA ASN A 177 -6.64 -1.24 6.28
C ASN A 177 -5.32 -2.01 6.52
N ALA A 178 -5.22 -3.26 6.04
CA ALA A 178 -3.98 -4.03 6.11
C ALA A 178 -2.86 -3.42 5.24
N VAL A 179 -3.20 -2.90 4.06
CA VAL A 179 -2.27 -2.10 3.23
C VAL A 179 -1.81 -0.84 3.97
N ALA A 180 -2.73 -0.07 4.54
CA ALA A 180 -2.42 1.17 5.26
C ALA A 180 -1.56 0.97 6.52
N ALA A 181 -1.72 -0.17 7.21
CA ALA A 181 -0.90 -0.56 8.36
C ALA A 181 0.50 -1.10 7.96
N SER A 182 0.67 -1.56 6.70
CA SER A 182 1.92 -2.15 6.23
C SER A 182 2.90 -1.08 5.76
N ALA A 183 3.93 -0.81 6.57
CA ALA A 183 5.00 0.11 6.21
C ALA A 183 5.67 -0.25 4.86
N THR A 184 5.85 -1.54 4.56
CA THR A 184 6.40 -2.00 3.27
C THR A 184 5.48 -1.65 2.10
N ALA A 185 4.17 -1.85 2.24
CA ALA A 185 3.21 -1.51 1.19
C ALA A 185 3.11 0.02 0.99
N MET A 186 3.02 0.78 2.09
CA MET A 186 2.96 2.24 2.03
C MET A 186 4.25 2.87 1.48
N ASN A 187 5.43 2.29 1.77
CA ASN A 187 6.69 2.70 1.14
C ASN A 187 6.70 2.42 -0.37
N ALA A 188 6.17 1.28 -0.82
CA ALA A 188 6.05 0.97 -2.25
C ALA A 188 5.06 1.90 -2.97
N VAL A 189 3.95 2.28 -2.31
CA VAL A 189 3.01 3.30 -2.81
C VAL A 189 3.70 4.67 -2.90
N ALA A 190 4.42 5.09 -1.85
CA ALA A 190 5.12 6.37 -1.82
C ALA A 190 6.26 6.49 -2.86
N ALA A 191 6.93 5.37 -3.18
CA ALA A 191 7.94 5.31 -4.24
C ALA A 191 7.33 5.24 -5.66
N SER A 192 6.06 4.84 -5.78
CA SER A 192 5.38 4.71 -7.08
C SER A 192 4.90 6.07 -7.59
N ALA A 193 5.61 6.64 -8.55
CA ALA A 193 5.22 7.88 -9.22
C ALA A 193 3.79 7.81 -9.80
N THR A 194 3.37 6.67 -10.34
CA THR A 194 2.00 6.47 -10.85
C THR A 194 0.96 6.57 -9.74
N ALA A 195 1.19 5.93 -8.60
CA ALA A 195 0.27 5.98 -7.47
C ALA A 195 0.21 7.39 -6.84
N MET A 196 1.38 8.00 -6.62
CA MET A 196 1.46 9.34 -6.03
C MET A 196 0.89 10.43 -6.95
N ASN A 197 1.03 10.30 -8.28
CA ASN A 197 0.36 11.19 -9.24
C ASN A 197 -1.17 11.03 -9.19
N ALA A 198 -1.69 9.80 -9.07
CA ALA A 198 -3.12 9.57 -8.91
C ALA A 198 -3.67 10.14 -7.59
N VAL A 199 -2.92 10.03 -6.49
CA VAL A 199 -3.25 10.67 -5.21
C VAL A 199 -3.24 12.20 -5.33
N ALA A 200 -2.21 12.78 -5.97
CA ALA A 200 -2.10 14.23 -6.15
C ALA A 200 -3.19 14.82 -7.07
N ALA A 201 -3.66 14.05 -8.06
CA ALA A 201 -4.79 14.42 -8.92
C ALA A 201 -6.16 14.25 -8.23
N SER A 202 -6.25 13.41 -7.19
CA SER A 202 -7.49 13.15 -6.47
C SER A 202 -7.85 14.30 -5.52
N ALA A 203 -8.78 15.15 -5.95
CA ALA A 203 -9.32 16.24 -5.14
C ALA A 203 -9.83 15.75 -3.77
N THR A 204 -10.44 14.55 -3.71
CA THR A 204 -10.89 13.94 -2.45
C THR A 204 -9.73 13.61 -1.52
N ALA A 205 -8.68 12.95 -2.03
CA ALA A 205 -7.51 12.58 -1.22
C ALA A 205 -6.76 13.84 -0.73
N MET A 206 -6.57 14.82 -1.60
CA MET A 206 -5.92 16.09 -1.25
C MET A 206 -6.74 16.91 -0.24
N ASN A 207 -8.08 16.92 -0.32
CA ASN A 207 -8.95 17.60 0.64
C ASN A 207 -8.87 16.94 2.04
N ILE A 208 -8.82 15.60 2.10
CA ILE A 208 -8.59 14.85 3.35
C ILE A 208 -7.19 15.15 3.92
N ALA A 209 -6.15 15.14 3.08
CA ALA A 209 -4.78 15.45 3.49
C ALA A 209 -4.64 16.88 4.03
N LEU A 210 -5.26 17.88 3.39
CA LEU A 210 -5.24 19.27 3.84
C LEU A 210 -5.99 19.48 5.16
N LYS A 211 -7.02 18.68 5.46
CA LYS A 211 -7.72 18.69 6.76
C LYS A 211 -6.91 18.04 7.88
N SER A 212 -6.03 17.08 7.57
CA SER A 212 -5.17 16.42 8.54
C SER A 212 -4.08 17.36 9.07
N SER A 213 -4.09 17.62 10.39
CA SER A 213 -3.01 18.35 11.08
C SER A 213 -1.67 17.64 10.93
N THR A 214 -1.63 16.31 11.07
CA THR A 214 -0.42 15.49 10.89
C THR A 214 0.19 15.66 9.50
N ALA A 215 -0.63 15.62 8.44
CA ALA A 215 -0.15 15.79 7.08
C ALA A 215 0.31 17.23 6.81
N ARG A 216 -0.42 18.25 7.30
CA ARG A 216 0.02 19.65 7.22
C ARG A 216 1.35 19.89 7.91
N ASN A 217 1.55 19.30 9.10
CA ASN A 217 2.80 19.42 9.85
C ASN A 217 3.96 18.71 9.14
N ALA A 218 3.73 17.52 8.56
CA ALA A 218 4.73 16.81 7.76
C ALA A 218 5.14 17.58 6.49
N MET A 219 4.18 18.20 5.79
CA MET A 219 4.47 19.08 4.64
C MET A 219 5.24 20.34 5.06
N ALA A 220 4.89 20.95 6.20
CA ALA A 220 5.61 22.10 6.73
C ALA A 220 7.06 21.76 7.15
N ALA A 221 7.29 20.56 7.71
CA ALA A 221 8.62 20.08 8.08
C ALA A 221 9.50 19.72 6.86
N SER A 222 8.91 19.15 5.79
CA SER A 222 9.61 18.74 4.59
C SER A 222 10.18 19.91 3.78
N ALA A 223 11.51 19.98 3.67
CA ALA A 223 12.18 21.01 2.88
C ALA A 223 11.80 20.95 1.39
N THR A 224 11.74 19.75 0.80
CA THR A 224 11.33 19.55 -0.59
C THR A 224 9.89 19.99 -0.83
N ALA A 225 8.97 19.71 0.09
CA ALA A 225 7.59 20.15 -0.02
C ALA A 225 7.48 21.68 0.06
N ARG A 226 8.15 22.33 1.02
CA ARG A 226 8.22 23.81 1.08
C ARG A 226 8.73 24.39 -0.24
N SER A 227 9.90 23.95 -0.74
CA SER A 227 10.49 24.46 -1.99
C SER A 227 9.58 24.27 -3.21
N ALA A 228 8.86 23.16 -3.29
CA ALA A 228 7.90 22.90 -4.37
C ALA A 228 6.65 23.80 -4.29
N ILE A 229 6.28 24.30 -3.10
CA ILE A 229 5.17 25.25 -2.95
C ILE A 229 5.67 26.68 -3.21
N ILE A 230 6.88 27.10 -2.75
CA ILE A 230 7.45 28.44 -3.06
C ILE A 230 7.47 28.69 -4.57
N SER A 231 7.99 27.73 -5.34
CA SER A 231 8.19 27.88 -6.80
C SER A 231 6.88 27.96 -7.59
N LYS A 232 5.78 27.43 -7.03
CA LYS A 232 4.43 27.66 -7.56
C LYS A 232 3.79 28.94 -7.01
N LEU A 233 4.09 29.31 -5.77
CA LEU A 233 3.54 30.51 -5.13
C LEU A 233 4.03 31.80 -5.80
N SER A 234 5.29 31.86 -6.24
CA SER A 234 5.79 33.00 -7.05
C SER A 234 5.02 33.17 -8.37
N THR A 235 4.60 32.05 -8.99
CA THR A 235 3.82 32.02 -10.24
C THR A 235 2.30 32.09 -10.05
N LEU A 236 1.81 32.09 -8.81
CA LEU A 236 0.37 32.26 -8.52
C LEU A 236 -0.11 33.65 -8.94
N ASN A 237 -0.88 33.71 -10.03
CA ASN A 237 -1.53 34.91 -10.55
C ASN A 237 -3.04 34.68 -10.80
N ASP A 238 -3.62 33.60 -10.25
CA ASP A 238 -5.04 33.26 -10.40
C ASP A 238 -5.91 34.13 -9.46
N THR A 239 -6.25 35.32 -9.94
CA THR A 239 -7.08 36.31 -9.25
C THR A 239 -8.52 35.87 -9.02
N THR A 240 -8.95 34.70 -9.52
CA THR A 240 -10.27 34.11 -9.20
C THR A 240 -10.26 33.33 -7.88
N LYS A 241 -9.08 33.04 -7.32
CA LYS A 241 -8.91 32.22 -6.11
C LYS A 241 -7.99 32.85 -5.07
N PHE A 242 -7.10 33.77 -5.48
CA PHE A 242 -6.13 34.40 -4.58
C PHE A 242 -5.97 35.89 -4.86
N SER A 243 -6.11 36.70 -3.81
CA SER A 243 -5.64 38.08 -3.79
C SER A 243 -4.15 38.13 -3.49
N LYS A 244 -3.39 38.89 -4.27
CA LYS A 244 -1.92 38.95 -4.23
C LYS A 244 -1.47 40.36 -3.85
N THR A 245 -0.97 40.53 -2.63
CA THR A 245 -0.56 41.83 -2.08
C THR A 245 0.90 41.79 -1.67
N THR A 246 1.76 42.53 -2.37
CA THR A 246 3.14 42.79 -1.91
C THR A 246 3.15 44.00 -0.99
N THR A 247 3.75 43.85 0.19
CA THR A 247 3.88 44.92 1.19
C THR A 247 5.20 44.80 1.93
N HIS A 248 5.51 45.74 2.80
CA HIS A 248 6.65 45.65 3.70
C HIS A 248 6.38 46.23 5.09
N VAL A 249 7.07 45.70 6.08
CA VAL A 249 7.21 46.30 7.41
C VAL A 249 8.56 47.03 7.44
N GLU A 250 8.56 48.28 7.89
CA GLU A 250 9.77 49.04 8.21
C GLU A 250 9.75 49.44 9.69
N TYR A 251 10.91 49.42 10.35
CA TYR A 251 11.09 49.89 11.71
C TYR A 251 12.49 50.48 11.93
N ALA A 252 12.61 51.43 12.86
CA ALA A 252 13.85 52.10 13.27
C ALA A 252 14.06 51.96 14.79
N GLY A 253 15.25 51.55 15.23
CA GLY A 253 15.60 51.43 16.65
C GLY A 253 15.31 50.05 17.28
N ASN A 254 15.18 50.03 18.62
CA ASN A 254 15.06 48.82 19.44
C ASN A 254 13.61 48.62 19.93
N GLY A 255 12.98 47.52 19.52
CA GLY A 255 11.58 47.23 19.85
C GLY A 255 10.92 46.21 18.92
N THR A 256 9.63 45.96 19.15
CA THR A 256 8.81 45.01 18.39
C THR A 256 7.83 45.71 17.46
N ASN A 257 7.84 45.37 16.17
CA ASN A 257 6.80 45.78 15.22
C ASN A 257 5.98 44.59 14.75
N THR A 258 4.65 44.77 14.72
CA THR A 258 3.69 43.70 14.47
C THR A 258 2.89 43.97 13.19
N TYR A 259 3.03 43.09 12.19
CA TYR A 259 2.11 43.08 11.04
C TYR A 259 1.02 42.04 11.22
N THR A 260 -0.24 42.46 11.17
CA THR A 260 -1.39 41.56 11.30
C THR A 260 -1.90 41.13 9.93
N ALA A 261 -1.71 39.85 9.58
CA ALA A 261 -2.12 39.30 8.29
C ALA A 261 -3.64 38.98 8.23
N PRO A 262 -4.33 39.22 7.10
CA PRO A 262 -5.74 38.82 6.90
C PRO A 262 -5.93 37.30 6.99
N ALA A 263 -7.10 36.85 7.47
CA ALA A 263 -7.42 35.43 7.62
C ALA A 263 -7.18 34.63 6.33
N ASN A 264 -6.70 33.38 6.47
CA ASN A 264 -6.43 32.45 5.36
C ASN A 264 -5.41 32.94 4.31
N SER A 265 -4.34 33.60 4.75
CA SER A 265 -3.22 33.98 3.87
C SER A 265 -2.05 33.00 3.89
N LEU A 266 -1.36 32.87 2.76
CA LEU A 266 -0.02 32.29 2.67
C LEU A 266 1.00 33.43 2.51
N LEU A 267 2.09 33.41 3.27
CA LEU A 267 3.09 34.48 3.25
C LEU A 267 4.38 33.98 2.60
N ASN A 268 4.72 34.56 1.45
CA ASN A 268 6.02 34.39 0.84
C ASN A 268 6.89 35.60 1.21
N ILE A 269 7.85 35.41 2.13
CA ILE A 269 8.90 36.41 2.36
C ILE A 269 9.76 36.44 1.10
N THR A 270 9.78 37.59 0.42
CA THR A 270 10.49 37.75 -0.85
C THR A 270 11.86 38.37 -0.64
N GLN A 271 12.00 39.30 0.30
CA GLN A 271 13.28 39.94 0.65
C GLN A 271 13.28 40.34 2.13
N PHE A 272 14.39 40.08 2.82
CA PHE A 272 14.65 40.63 4.16
C PHE A 272 15.94 41.44 4.09
N TYR A 273 15.86 42.73 4.41
CA TYR A 273 17.01 43.64 4.43
C TYR A 273 17.00 44.47 5.71
N ALA A 274 18.13 44.50 6.42
CA ALA A 274 18.43 45.64 7.28
C ALA A 274 19.33 46.60 6.50
N TYR A 275 19.14 47.89 6.70
CA TYR A 275 20.01 48.93 6.15
C TYR A 275 20.32 49.98 7.22
N ASP A 276 21.60 50.29 7.37
CA ASP A 276 22.05 51.42 8.16
C ASP A 276 21.49 52.71 7.53
N VAL A 277 20.72 53.52 8.27
CA VAL A 277 20.51 54.93 7.91
C VAL A 277 21.33 55.76 8.87
N ALA A 278 22.63 55.77 8.58
CA ALA A 278 23.69 56.39 9.38
C ALA A 278 23.93 55.72 10.75
N ALA A 279 25.12 55.95 11.31
CA ALA A 279 25.65 55.32 12.50
C ALA A 279 25.53 56.26 13.72
N GLY A 280 24.35 56.30 14.33
CA GLY A 280 24.13 56.92 15.64
C GLY A 280 24.43 55.95 16.80
N ASP A 281 23.66 54.88 16.90
CA ASP A 281 23.56 54.07 18.13
C ASP A 281 24.10 52.64 18.06
N ALA A 282 24.42 52.11 19.24
CA ALA A 282 25.03 50.80 19.41
C ALA A 282 24.00 49.65 19.35
N GLY A 283 23.85 49.05 18.16
CA GLY A 283 23.40 47.66 18.02
C GLY A 283 21.97 47.38 18.50
N ALA A 284 20.99 48.10 17.95
CA ALA A 284 19.58 47.78 18.17
C ALA A 284 19.25 46.33 17.75
N ALA A 285 18.63 45.59 18.66
CA ALA A 285 18.04 44.28 18.38
C ALA A 285 16.56 44.47 18.02
N GLY A 286 16.24 44.44 16.73
CA GLY A 286 14.84 44.49 16.29
C GLY A 286 14.13 43.15 16.56
N THR A 287 12.84 43.21 16.89
CA THR A 287 11.95 42.05 16.73
C THR A 287 10.89 42.40 15.70
N VAL A 288 10.83 41.64 14.62
CA VAL A 288 9.69 41.73 13.69
C VAL A 288 8.77 40.57 14.04
N THR A 289 7.58 40.89 14.53
CA THR A 289 6.52 39.91 14.72
C THR A 289 5.57 40.02 13.54
N ILE A 290 5.20 38.89 12.98
CA ILE A 290 4.03 38.81 12.11
C ILE A 290 2.97 38.08 12.94
N THR A 291 1.80 38.69 13.08
CA THR A 291 0.68 38.14 13.84
C THR A 291 -0.43 37.74 12.87
N ALA A 292 -1.09 36.64 13.16
CA ALA A 292 -2.01 35.96 12.26
C ALA A 292 -3.40 35.85 12.89
N VAL A 293 -4.40 36.52 12.32
CA VAL A 293 -5.78 36.42 12.79
C VAL A 293 -6.31 35.02 12.45
N ASN A 294 -6.60 34.21 13.48
CA ASN A 294 -7.21 32.88 13.37
C ASN A 294 -6.42 31.83 12.55
N GLY A 295 -5.09 31.84 12.66
CA GLY A 295 -4.32 30.59 12.84
C GLY A 295 -4.08 29.62 11.66
N ASN A 296 -4.30 30.00 10.40
CA ASN A 296 -3.93 29.16 9.23
C ASN A 296 -3.04 29.91 8.22
N TYR A 297 -1.72 29.81 8.41
CA TYR A 297 -0.69 30.47 7.59
C TYR A 297 0.56 29.57 7.50
N GLN A 298 1.37 29.72 6.45
CA GLN A 298 2.67 29.05 6.32
C GLN A 298 3.71 30.00 5.71
N ILE A 299 4.90 30.08 6.32
CA ILE A 299 6.12 30.61 5.68
C ILE A 299 6.81 29.46 4.95
N MET A 300 7.22 29.72 3.71
CA MET A 300 7.77 28.67 2.84
C MET A 300 9.24 28.91 2.50
N ASN A 301 9.64 30.15 2.18
CA ASN A 301 11.03 30.47 1.85
C ASN A 301 11.92 30.78 3.07
N ARG A 302 13.19 30.37 2.98
CA ARG A 302 14.30 30.63 3.92
C ARG A 302 15.67 30.77 3.22
N SER A 303 15.78 30.56 1.90
CA SER A 303 17.09 30.32 1.25
C SER A 303 17.97 31.58 1.10
N ASP A 304 17.35 32.75 1.00
CA ASP A 304 18.02 33.95 0.48
C ASP A 304 18.48 34.91 1.61
N ILE A 305 18.44 34.45 2.86
CA ILE A 305 18.84 35.21 4.06
C ILE A 305 20.36 35.12 4.24
N ASN A 306 21.09 35.86 3.41
CA ASN A 306 22.57 35.87 3.42
C ASN A 306 23.12 36.66 4.62
N ALA A 307 23.33 35.98 5.75
CA ALA A 307 23.84 36.59 6.98
C ALA A 307 25.35 36.85 6.91
N SER A 308 25.74 38.12 7.10
CA SER A 308 27.16 38.65 7.34
C SER A 308 28.16 39.87 9.91
N TYR A 309 28.58 39.23 11.09
CA TYR A 309 28.76 39.75 12.47
C TYR A 309 27.48 40.29 13.13
N SER A 310 27.54 40.50 14.45
CA SER A 310 26.49 40.01 15.35
C SER A 310 25.57 41.08 15.97
N THR A 311 24.33 41.19 15.48
CA THR A 311 23.15 41.52 16.30
C THR A 311 21.98 40.60 15.97
N THR A 312 21.32 40.09 17.02
CA THR A 312 20.19 39.16 16.91
C THR A 312 18.91 39.92 16.57
N THR A 313 18.30 39.61 15.43
CA THR A 313 16.97 40.06 15.04
C THR A 313 16.05 38.85 14.95
N THR A 314 15.09 38.71 15.87
CA THR A 314 14.19 37.55 15.91
C THR A 314 12.94 37.80 15.07
N LEU A 315 12.53 36.82 14.27
CA LEU A 315 11.28 36.83 13.51
C LEU A 315 10.29 35.85 14.14
N ASN A 316 9.20 36.37 14.71
CA ASN A 316 8.17 35.60 15.39
C ASN A 316 6.88 35.51 14.56
N LEU A 317 6.28 34.32 14.49
CA LEU A 317 4.89 34.09 14.03
C LEU A 317 4.09 33.47 15.17
N ASN A 318 3.11 34.20 15.74
CA ASN A 318 2.21 33.71 16.81
C ASN A 318 2.95 32.79 17.82
N ASP A 319 3.95 33.37 18.51
CA ASP A 319 4.78 32.74 19.55
C ASP A 319 5.70 31.57 19.09
N ILE A 320 5.75 31.27 17.80
CA ILE A 320 6.79 30.41 17.20
C ILE A 320 7.91 31.30 16.64
N SER A 321 9.10 31.23 17.25
CA SER A 321 10.32 31.77 16.64
C SER A 321 10.69 30.95 15.41
N ILE A 322 10.88 31.64 14.29
CA ILE A 322 11.23 31.04 12.99
C ILE A 322 12.74 30.82 12.85
N GLY A 323 13.50 31.46 13.74
CA GLY A 323 14.95 31.54 13.77
C GLY A 323 15.37 32.91 14.32
N ASP A 324 16.56 32.93 14.90
CA ASP A 324 17.31 34.15 15.16
C ASP A 324 18.15 34.50 13.93
N PHE A 325 18.09 35.75 13.48
CA PHE A 325 18.77 36.19 12.26
C PHE A 325 19.80 37.29 12.56
N THR A 326 20.94 37.20 11.89
CA THR A 326 22.13 38.00 12.19
C THR A 326 22.31 39.12 11.16
N VAL A 327 22.19 40.37 11.60
CA VAL A 327 22.27 41.57 10.73
C VAL A 327 23.69 42.10 10.63
N TYR A 328 24.21 42.17 9.40
CA TYR A 328 25.51 42.77 9.10
C TYR A 328 25.37 44.27 8.84
N ARG A 329 26.39 45.04 9.24
CA ARG A 329 26.54 46.47 8.94
C ARG A 329 27.58 46.70 7.84
N ASN A 330 27.40 47.72 7.02
CA ASN A 330 28.39 48.10 6.00
C ASN A 330 29.05 49.45 6.35
N LEU A 331 30.03 49.40 7.26
CA LEU A 331 30.65 50.57 7.89
C LEU A 331 31.57 51.34 6.93
N SER A 332 30.99 52.16 6.06
CA SER A 332 31.70 53.00 5.07
C SER A 332 31.35 54.49 5.14
N GLY A 333 31.03 55.02 6.33
CA GLY A 333 30.96 56.47 6.57
C GLY A 333 30.43 56.88 7.94
N THR A 334 31.04 57.91 8.54
CA THR A 334 30.60 58.47 9.83
C THR A 334 29.51 59.52 9.62
N TYR A 335 28.27 59.15 9.89
CA TYR A 335 27.07 60.00 9.88
C TYR A 335 26.18 59.58 11.06
N PRO A 336 25.36 60.45 11.69
CA PRO A 336 24.46 60.05 12.79
C PRO A 336 23.07 59.60 12.30
N GLY A 337 22.51 58.53 12.87
CA GLY A 337 21.13 58.08 12.60
C GLY A 337 20.77 56.67 13.11
N ASP A 338 19.54 56.24 12.80
CA ASP A 338 18.95 54.97 13.25
C ASP A 338 19.16 53.81 12.26
N VAL A 339 19.46 52.62 12.79
CA VAL A 339 19.39 51.35 12.04
C VAL A 339 17.93 51.07 11.64
N ARG A 340 17.69 50.79 10.36
CA ARG A 340 16.35 50.43 9.86
C ARG A 340 16.27 48.99 9.36
N HIS A 341 15.24 48.29 9.82
CA HIS A 341 14.93 46.92 9.40
C HIS A 341 13.72 46.95 8.45
N LYS A 342 13.82 46.26 7.31
CA LYS A 342 12.76 46.14 6.31
C LYS A 342 12.51 44.68 5.91
N VAL A 343 11.28 44.24 6.11
CA VAL A 343 10.82 42.91 5.68
C VAL A 343 9.81 43.08 4.57
N SER A 344 10.18 42.68 3.35
CA SER A 344 9.30 42.70 2.18
C SER A 344 8.72 41.30 1.93
N PHE A 345 7.41 41.23 1.76
CA PHE A 345 6.71 39.96 1.58
C PHE A 345 5.51 40.10 0.67
N THR A 346 5.20 39.01 -0.05
CA THR A 346 3.97 38.89 -0.83
C THR A 346 3.00 37.97 -0.10
N ILE A 347 1.83 38.51 0.20
CA ILE A 347 0.69 37.84 0.81
C ILE A 347 -0.19 37.29 -0.31
N TYR A 348 -0.60 36.03 -0.16
CA TYR A 348 -1.56 35.35 -1.04
C TYR A 348 -2.75 34.93 -0.19
N THR A 349 -3.80 35.76 -0.17
CA THR A 349 -5.02 35.51 0.60
C THR A 349 -6.02 34.77 -0.28
N ALA A 350 -6.53 33.63 0.19
CA ALA A 350 -7.59 32.91 -0.52
C ALA A 350 -8.88 33.76 -0.58
N ILE A 351 -9.59 33.70 -1.71
CA ILE A 351 -10.89 34.36 -1.96
C ILE A 351 -12.02 33.35 -1.77
#